data_AF-A0A3D8UK28-F1
#
_entry.id   AF-A0A3D8UK28-F1
#
_cell.length_a   1.000
_cell.length_b   1.000
_cell.length_c   1.000
_cell.angle_alpha   90.00
_cell.angle_beta   90.00
_cell.angle_gamma   90.00
#
_symmetry.space_group_name_H-M   'P 1'
#
loop_
_entity.id
_entity.type
_entity.pdbx_description
1 polymer ?
#
loop_
_entity_poly.entity_id
_entity_poly.type
_entity_poly.pdbx_seq_one_letter_code
_entity_poly.pdbx_strand_id
1 'polypeptide(L)'
;KAGAFIMSLISGLSKAVCVALLMAAANISGVLSGAFFGAIVAAVFIATSLGYYNGFARTSSKLTLINSTHSIVELTLIGTIIGTLS
;
A
#
# COMPACT_ATOMS: atom_id res chain seq x y z
N LYS A 1 9.62 -20.79 -7.96
CA LYS A 1 10.07 -19.39 -8.15
C LYS A 1 9.08 -18.56 -8.96
N ALA A 2 8.56 -19.06 -10.10
CA ALA A 2 7.53 -18.37 -10.87
C ALA A 2 6.26 -18.01 -10.06
N GLY A 3 5.78 -18.90 -9.19
CA GLY A 3 4.58 -18.65 -8.37
C GLY A 3 4.68 -17.42 -7.46
N ALA A 4 5.83 -17.23 -6.77
CA ALA A 4 6.02 -16.06 -5.91
C ALA A 4 6.06 -14.75 -6.71
N PHE A 5 6.65 -14.76 -7.90
CA PHE A 5 6.66 -13.63 -8.81
C PHE A 5 5.25 -13.27 -9.30
N ILE A 6 4.48 -14.27 -9.75
CA ILE A 6 3.08 -14.08 -10.18
C ILE A 6 2.24 -13.52 -9.03
N MET A 7 2.37 -14.06 -7.82
CA MET A 7 1.66 -13.54 -6.64
C MET A 7 2.07 -12.10 -6.32
N SER A 8 3.35 -11.74 -6.49
CA SER A 8 3.81 -10.35 -6.33
C SER A 8 3.19 -9.43 -7.37
N LEU A 9 3.09 -9.84 -8.63
CA LEU A 9 2.47 -9.05 -9.70
C LEU A 9 0.97 -8.84 -9.43
N ILE A 10 0.24 -9.90 -9.09
CA ILE A 10 -1.19 -9.81 -8.77
C ILE A 10 -1.40 -8.88 -7.59
N SER A 11 -0.63 -9.05 -6.51
CA SER A 11 -0.71 -8.21 -5.31
C SER A 11 -0.45 -6.73 -5.63
N GLY A 12 0.61 -6.43 -6.38
CA GLY A 12 0.93 -5.06 -6.79
C GLY A 12 -0.16 -4.43 -7.65
N LEU A 13 -0.66 -5.18 -8.65
CA LEU A 13 -1.74 -4.71 -9.52
C LEU A 13 -3.03 -4.46 -8.73
N SER A 14 -3.42 -5.37 -7.85
CA SER A 14 -4.62 -5.20 -7.01
C SER A 14 -4.54 -3.96 -6.12
N LYS A 15 -3.38 -3.70 -5.51
CA LYS A 15 -3.15 -2.49 -4.72
C LYS A 15 -3.27 -1.23 -5.58
N ALA A 16 -2.65 -1.22 -6.76
CA ALA A 16 -2.70 -0.09 -7.68
C ALA A 16 -4.12 0.24 -8.14
N VAL A 17 -4.88 -0.78 -8.58
CA VAL A 17 -6.28 -0.60 -8.97
C VAL A 17 -7.12 -0.09 -7.79
N CYS A 18 -6.93 -0.66 -6.59
CA CYS A 18 -7.65 -0.22 -5.40
C CYS A 18 -7.40 1.26 -5.08
N VAL A 19 -6.13 1.69 -5.05
CA VAL A 19 -5.78 3.10 -4.80
C VAL A 19 -6.35 4.00 -5.88
N ALA A 20 -6.26 3.61 -7.16
CA ALA A 20 -6.80 4.40 -8.27
C ALA A 20 -8.32 4.61 -8.15
N LEU A 21 -9.06 3.54 -7.85
CA LEU A 21 -10.51 3.60 -7.65
C LEU A 21 -10.89 4.50 -6.46
N LEU A 22 -10.16 4.38 -5.34
CA LEU A 22 -10.41 5.21 -4.17
C LEU A 22 -10.09 6.69 -4.42
N MET A 23 -8.99 6.99 -5.10
CA MET A 23 -8.64 8.37 -5.48
C MET A 23 -9.67 8.97 -6.44
N ALA A 24 -10.12 8.19 -7.43
CA ALA A 24 -11.16 8.62 -8.36
C ALA A 24 -12.49 8.90 -7.64
N ALA A 25 -12.91 8.01 -6.74
CA ALA A 25 -14.12 8.20 -5.94
C ALA A 25 -14.03 9.45 -5.02
N ALA A 26 -12.84 9.74 -4.50
CA ALA A 26 -12.58 10.90 -3.65
C ALA A 26 -12.24 12.19 -4.43
N ASN A 27 -12.24 12.16 -5.76
CA ASN A 27 -11.81 13.27 -6.63
C ASN A 27 -10.42 13.83 -6.25
N ILE A 28 -9.48 12.94 -5.93
CA ILE A 28 -8.10 13.31 -5.58
C ILE A 28 -7.24 13.30 -6.84
N SER A 29 -6.68 14.45 -7.17
CA SER A 29 -5.70 14.66 -8.25
C SER A 29 -4.47 15.37 -7.70
N GLY A 30 -3.35 15.24 -8.41
CA GLY A 30 -2.08 15.87 -8.09
C GLY A 30 -1.11 14.98 -7.32
N VAL A 31 0.17 15.17 -7.61
CA VAL A 31 1.29 14.35 -7.12
C VAL A 31 1.32 14.24 -5.60
N LEU A 32 1.28 15.39 -4.90
CA LEU A 32 1.40 15.43 -3.44
C LEU A 32 0.16 14.87 -2.74
N SER A 33 -1.03 15.19 -3.25
CA SER A 33 -2.31 14.68 -2.73
C SER A 33 -2.41 13.16 -2.91
N GLY A 34 -2.00 12.64 -4.07
CA GLY A 34 -1.95 11.20 -4.33
C GLY A 34 -0.92 10.48 -3.47
N ALA A 35 0.27 11.04 -3.30
CA ALA A 35 1.30 10.50 -2.40
C ALA A 35 0.79 10.39 -0.96
N PHE A 36 0.21 11.49 -0.45
CA PHE A 36 -0.34 11.55 0.90
C PHE A 36 -1.50 10.57 1.08
N PHE A 37 -2.41 10.50 0.11
CA PHE A 37 -3.52 9.55 0.14
C PHE A 37 -3.03 8.10 0.16
N GLY A 38 -2.09 7.74 -0.71
CA GLY A 38 -1.47 6.41 -0.73
C GLY A 38 -0.83 6.05 0.61
N ALA A 39 -0.09 6.99 1.22
CA ALA A 39 0.52 6.80 2.53
C ALA A 39 -0.54 6.53 3.63
N ILE A 40 -1.66 7.28 3.63
CA ILE A 40 -2.76 7.08 4.58
C ILE A 40 -3.39 5.70 4.40
N VAL A 41 -3.72 5.31 3.17
CA VAL A 41 -4.32 4.00 2.89
C VAL A 41 -3.41 2.88 3.38
N ALA A 42 -2.09 3.00 3.13
CA ALA A 42 -1.13 2.02 3.60
C ALA A 42 -1.03 1.96 5.13
N ALA A 43 -0.98 3.10 5.80
CA ALA A 43 -0.89 3.17 7.25
C ALA A 43 -2.14 2.58 7.91
N VAL A 44 -3.32 3.03 7.47
CA VAL A 44 -4.60 2.63 8.08
C VAL A 44 -4.91 1.17 7.83
N PHE A 45 -4.83 0.71 6.58
CA PHE A 45 -5.28 -0.64 6.24
C PHE A 45 -4.19 -1.69 6.34
N ILE A 46 -2.97 -1.41 5.86
CA ILE A 46 -1.92 -2.43 5.75
C ILE A 46 -1.08 -2.50 7.02
N ALA A 47 -0.53 -1.37 7.46
CA ALA A 47 0.33 -1.35 8.65
C ALA A 47 -0.43 -1.75 9.92
N THR A 48 -1.67 -1.26 10.08
CA THR A 48 -2.53 -1.69 11.20
C THR A 48 -2.84 -3.19 11.14
N SER A 49 -3.18 -3.72 9.95
CA SER A 49 -3.45 -5.16 9.80
C SER A 49 -2.21 -5.99 10.10
N LEU A 50 -1.03 -5.58 9.61
CA LEU A 50 0.24 -6.23 9.92
C LEU A 50 0.51 -6.22 11.42
N GLY A 51 0.33 -5.07 12.09
CA GLY A 51 0.48 -4.96 13.55
C GLY A 51 -0.46 -5.90 14.30
N TYR A 52 -1.73 -5.94 13.90
CA TYR A 52 -2.74 -6.83 14.47
C TYR A 52 -2.38 -8.31 14.26
N TYR A 53 -2.29 -8.75 13.01
CA TYR A 53 -2.05 -10.17 12.67
C TYR A 53 -0.72 -10.67 13.21
N ASN A 54 0.36 -9.90 13.06
CA ASN A 54 1.67 -10.31 13.54
C ASN A 54 1.75 -10.27 15.07
N GLY A 55 0.98 -9.39 15.73
CA GLY A 55 0.82 -9.38 17.17
C GLY A 55 0.19 -10.68 17.69
N PHE A 56 -0.92 -11.12 17.08
CA PHE A 56 -1.55 -12.40 17.40
C PHE A 56 -0.63 -13.60 17.10
N ALA A 57 0.06 -13.56 15.96
CA ALA A 57 1.02 -14.60 15.57
C ALA A 57 2.35 -14.54 16.33
N ARG A 58 2.53 -13.60 17.28
CA ARG A 58 3.78 -13.35 18.03
C ARG A 58 5.01 -13.26 17.12
N THR A 59 4.84 -12.69 15.94
CA THR A 59 5.92 -12.48 14.97
C THR A 59 6.80 -11.31 15.42
N SER A 60 8.09 -11.34 15.05
CA SER A 60 9.04 -10.29 15.41
C SER A 60 8.54 -8.89 15.04
N SER A 61 8.59 -7.95 16.00
CA SER A 61 8.26 -6.54 15.78
C SER A 61 9.14 -5.90 14.71
N LYS A 62 10.40 -6.34 14.59
CA LYS A 62 11.33 -5.85 13.56
C LYS A 62 10.87 -6.22 12.15
N LEU A 63 10.40 -7.46 11.95
CA LEU A 63 9.87 -7.91 10.66
C LEU A 63 8.56 -7.19 10.33
N THR A 64 7.69 -6.99 11.33
CA THR A 64 6.44 -6.22 11.19
C THR A 64 6.73 -4.79 10.76
N LEU A 65 7.72 -4.15 11.36
CA LEU A 65 8.14 -2.80 11.00
C LEU A 65 8.64 -2.74 9.55
N ILE A 66 9.54 -3.65 9.16
CA ILE A 66 10.08 -3.69 7.78
C ILE A 66 8.95 -3.84 6.76
N ASN A 67 8.03 -4.79 6.98
CA ASN A 67 6.91 -5.03 6.06
C ASN A 67 5.92 -3.86 6.02
N SER A 68 5.70 -3.20 7.16
CA SER A 68 4.83 -2.02 7.22
C SER A 68 5.44 -0.85 6.46
N THR A 69 6.73 -0.57 6.69
CA THR A 69 7.45 0.49 5.97
C THR A 69 7.50 0.22 4.47
N HIS A 70 7.77 -1.02 4.06
CA HIS A 70 7.72 -1.42 2.66
C HIS A 70 6.35 -1.11 2.03
N SER A 71 5.26 -1.50 2.71
CA SER A 71 3.89 -1.26 2.23
C SER A 71 3.55 0.23 2.14
N ILE A 72 4.02 1.04 3.10
CA ILE A 72 3.83 2.50 3.09
C ILE A 72 4.53 3.12 1.88
N VAL A 73 5.81 2.78 1.65
CA VAL A 73 6.57 3.30 0.51
C VAL A 73 5.93 2.87 -0.81
N GLU A 74 5.53 1.61 -0.93
CA GLU A 74 4.88 1.06 -2.12
C GLU A 74 3.60 1.81 -2.47
N LEU A 75 2.65 1.95 -1.52
CA LEU A 75 1.37 2.60 -1.79
C LEU A 75 1.51 4.12 -1.94
N THR A 76 2.47 4.74 -1.25
CA THR A 76 2.81 6.16 -1.46
C THR A 76 3.27 6.38 -2.89
N LEU A 77 4.17 5.52 -3.41
CA LEU A 77 4.65 5.61 -4.78
C LEU A 77 3.51 5.38 -5.80
N ILE A 78 2.68 4.36 -5.58
CA ILE A 78 1.50 4.10 -6.41
C ILE A 78 0.57 5.32 -6.44
N GLY A 79 0.21 5.87 -5.28
CA GLY A 79 -0.66 7.05 -5.17
C GLY A 79 -0.03 8.29 -5.82
N THR A 80 1.29 8.46 -5.68
CA THR A 80 2.05 9.52 -6.35
C THR A 80 1.90 9.41 -7.86
N ILE A 81 2.16 8.22 -8.42
CA ILE A 81 2.07 7.98 -9.87
C ILE A 81 0.64 8.21 -10.37
N ILE A 82 -0.36 7.66 -9.70
CA ILE A 82 -1.77 7.88 -10.09
C ILE A 82 -2.10 9.38 -10.04
N GLY A 83 -1.70 10.07 -8.96
CA GLY A 83 -1.91 11.50 -8.81
C GLY A 83 -1.19 12.36 -9.86
N THR A 84 -0.08 11.89 -10.43
CA THR A 84 0.57 12.56 -11.57
C THR A 84 -0.22 12.44 -12.87
N LEU A 85 -1.05 11.39 -12.99
CA LEU A 85 -1.81 11.05 -14.19
C LEU A 85 -3.30 11.48 -14.12
N SER A 86 -3.75 11.96 -12.96
CA SER A 86 -5.15 12.31 -12.65
C SER A 86 -5.37 13.81 -12.60
#